data_AF-J4DPW9-F1
#
_entry.id   AF-J4DPW9-F1
#
_cell.length_a   1.000
_cell.length_b   1.000
_cell.length_c   1.000
_cell.angle_alpha   90.00
_cell.angle_beta   90.00
_cell.angle_gamma   90.00
#
_symmetry.space_group_name_H-M   'P 1'
#
loop_
_entity.id
_entity.type
_entity.pdbx_description
1 polymer ?
#
loop_
_entity_poly.entity_id
_entity_poly.type
_entity_poly.pdbx_seq_one_letter_code
_entity_poly.pdbx_strand_id
1 'polypeptide(L)'
;MLGARLKTLIEEVQALTQCKNVKFSRPPVTAETRSDTPSKYALGGLRHHGEWITAFCKIENALRRENVDFGEFAKTKTGQSFIRAIASRAYSLNANDIYEILLTMSVHKTKVDSLESVLVEELEGSLEHLRTFQLLSLPSLIARMDDQFLRKLKKVTPPYTHMQTADKHT
;
A
#
# COMPACT_ATOMS: atom_id res chain seq x y z
N MET A 1 2.48 27.08 17.94
CA MET A 1 1.03 27.05 17.60
C MET A 1 0.92 26.48 16.20
N LEU A 2 0.15 25.41 16.01
CA LEU A 2 -0.14 24.88 14.66
C LEU A 2 -0.92 25.96 13.89
N GLY A 3 -0.60 26.16 12.62
CA GLY A 3 -1.29 27.14 11.79
C GLY A 3 -2.77 26.80 11.65
N ALA A 4 -3.62 27.82 11.47
CA ALA A 4 -5.07 27.62 11.32
C ALA A 4 -5.41 26.64 10.17
N ARG A 5 -4.57 26.60 9.12
CA ARG A 5 -4.72 25.70 7.97
C ARG A 5 -4.44 24.24 8.32
N LEU A 6 -3.38 23.94 9.08
CA LEU A 6 -3.10 22.58 9.52
C LEU A 6 -4.16 22.07 10.50
N LYS A 7 -4.71 22.95 11.34
CA LYS A 7 -5.84 22.58 12.20
C LYS A 7 -7.06 22.15 11.39
N THR A 8 -7.48 22.94 10.40
CA THR A 8 -8.60 22.57 9.51
C THR A 8 -8.33 21.26 8.79
N LEU A 9 -7.11 21.04 8.31
CA LEU A 9 -6.75 19.78 7.65
C LEU A 9 -6.82 18.57 8.60
N ILE A 10 -6.37 18.73 9.85
CA ILE A 10 -6.47 17.66 10.86
C ILE A 10 -7.93 17.30 11.13
N GLU A 11 -8.81 18.30 11.19
CA GLU A 11 -10.26 18.11 11.35
C GLU A 11 -10.87 17.39 10.13
N GLU A 12 -10.46 17.76 8.91
CA GLU A 12 -10.87 17.07 7.68
C GLU A 12 -10.41 15.60 7.66
N VAL A 13 -9.15 15.33 8.00
CA VAL A 13 -8.61 13.96 8.05
C VAL A 13 -9.32 13.15 9.14
N GLN A 14 -9.62 13.77 10.27
CA GLN A 14 -10.40 13.13 11.33
C GLN A 14 -11.81 12.78 10.84
N ALA A 15 -12.48 13.68 10.11
CA ALA A 15 -13.80 13.40 9.54
C ALA A 15 -13.75 12.27 8.51
N LEU A 16 -12.75 12.27 7.63
CA LEU A 16 -12.53 11.23 6.62
C LEU A 16 -12.31 9.86 7.25
N THR A 17 -11.47 9.77 8.28
CA THR A 17 -11.17 8.50 8.98
C THR A 17 -12.33 7.99 9.83
N GLN A 18 -13.20 8.89 10.32
CA GLN A 18 -14.37 8.54 11.13
C GLN A 18 -15.64 8.24 10.31
N CYS A 19 -15.62 8.38 8.98
CA CYS A 19 -16.75 8.03 8.12
C CYS A 19 -17.15 6.55 8.30
N LYS A 20 -18.36 6.31 8.81
CA LYS A 20 -18.94 4.97 8.99
C LYS A 20 -19.49 4.43 7.66
N ASN A 21 -19.66 3.11 7.54
CA ASN A 21 -20.33 2.43 6.41
C ASN A 21 -19.61 2.46 5.05
N VAL A 22 -18.29 2.54 5.03
CA VAL A 22 -17.52 2.26 3.81
C VAL A 22 -17.56 0.76 3.53
N LYS A 23 -18.11 0.35 2.39
CA LYS A 23 -18.19 -1.06 1.95
C LYS A 23 -17.01 -1.36 1.02
N PHE A 24 -16.24 -2.41 1.34
CA PHE A 24 -15.15 -2.92 0.48
C PHE A 24 -15.57 -4.19 -0.25
N SER A 25 -14.93 -4.42 -1.40
CA SER A 25 -15.34 -5.40 -2.40
C SER A 25 -14.87 -6.84 -2.15
N ARG A 26 -14.11 -7.14 -1.06
CA ARG A 26 -13.74 -8.53 -0.73
C ARG A 26 -13.63 -8.77 0.77
N PRO A 27 -14.42 -9.69 1.37
CA PRO A 27 -14.09 -10.24 2.67
C PRO A 27 -12.95 -11.27 2.53
N PRO A 28 -12.15 -11.52 3.58
CA PRO A 28 -11.22 -12.64 3.62
C PRO A 28 -12.01 -13.95 3.49
N VAL A 29 -11.66 -14.82 2.56
CA VAL A 29 -12.29 -16.13 2.43
C VAL A 29 -11.56 -17.11 3.37
N THR A 30 -12.07 -17.26 4.59
CA THR A 30 -11.69 -18.38 5.48
C THR A 30 -12.84 -19.38 5.58
N ALA A 31 -12.54 -20.63 5.95
CA ALA A 31 -13.54 -21.70 6.07
C ALA A 31 -14.72 -21.35 7.01
N GLU A 32 -14.54 -20.37 7.89
CA GLU A 32 -15.51 -19.87 8.87
C GLU A 32 -16.49 -18.81 8.31
N THR A 33 -16.27 -18.27 7.11
CA THR A 33 -17.07 -17.15 6.55
C THR A 33 -18.28 -17.59 5.72
N ARG A 34 -18.64 -18.87 5.76
CA ARG A 34 -19.59 -19.48 4.82
C ARG A 34 -21.08 -19.35 5.15
N SER A 35 -21.49 -18.78 6.28
CA SER A 35 -22.93 -18.73 6.58
C SER A 35 -23.51 -17.50 7.24
N ASP A 36 -22.74 -16.60 7.86
CA ASP A 36 -23.30 -15.32 8.35
C ASP A 36 -22.17 -14.38 8.76
N THR A 37 -21.96 -13.25 8.05
CA THR A 37 -21.45 -12.04 8.72
C THR A 37 -21.65 -10.76 7.91
N PRO A 38 -22.74 -10.03 8.13
CA PRO A 38 -22.78 -8.58 7.90
C PRO A 38 -22.40 -7.87 9.21
N SER A 39 -21.29 -7.10 9.25
CA SER A 39 -21.04 -5.95 10.17
C SER A 39 -19.55 -5.76 10.56
N LYS A 40 -18.78 -6.81 10.82
CA LYS A 40 -17.44 -6.68 11.47
C LYS A 40 -16.32 -6.08 10.60
N TYR A 41 -16.56 -5.87 9.30
CA TYR A 41 -15.60 -5.30 8.36
C TYR A 41 -15.95 -3.86 7.91
N ALA A 42 -16.99 -3.26 8.50
CA ALA A 42 -17.48 -1.93 8.16
C ALA A 42 -17.18 -0.93 9.30
N LEU A 43 -15.90 -0.65 9.58
CA LEU A 43 -15.56 0.39 10.55
C LEU A 43 -14.39 1.26 10.05
N GLY A 44 -14.74 2.33 9.30
CA GLY A 44 -13.97 3.58 9.25
C GLY A 44 -13.23 3.91 7.94
N GLY A 45 -13.80 4.84 7.18
CA GLY A 45 -13.16 6.04 6.61
C GLY A 45 -12.00 5.95 5.61
N LEU A 46 -12.11 6.68 4.48
CA LEU A 46 -11.45 6.53 3.17
C LEU A 46 -12.04 5.34 2.39
N ARG A 47 -12.55 5.57 1.18
CA ARG A 47 -13.38 4.62 0.42
C ARG A 47 -12.59 3.67 -0.46
N HIS A 48 -11.39 4.08 -0.88
CA HIS A 48 -10.46 3.31 -1.70
C HIS A 48 -9.03 3.87 -1.54
N HIS A 49 -8.03 3.19 -2.09
CA HIS A 49 -6.61 3.58 -1.99
C HIS A 49 -6.37 5.01 -2.52
N GLY A 50 -6.99 5.39 -3.64
CA GLY A 50 -6.85 6.75 -4.22
C GLY A 50 -7.31 7.89 -3.29
N GLU A 51 -8.32 7.68 -2.46
CA GLU A 51 -8.74 8.68 -1.46
C GLU A 51 -7.69 8.81 -0.36
N TRP A 52 -7.08 7.68 0.05
CA TRP A 52 -5.96 7.70 0.99
C TRP A 52 -4.75 8.43 0.41
N ILE A 53 -4.36 8.14 -0.83
CA ILE A 53 -3.27 8.83 -1.54
C ILE A 53 -3.53 10.33 -1.61
N THR A 54 -4.75 10.74 -1.99
CA THR A 54 -5.13 12.15 -2.08
C THR A 54 -5.02 12.85 -0.72
N ALA A 55 -5.53 12.22 0.33
CA ALA A 55 -5.43 12.75 1.69
C ALA A 55 -3.97 12.81 2.18
N PHE A 56 -3.18 11.76 1.92
CA PHE A 56 -1.76 11.70 2.24
C PHE A 56 -0.99 12.87 1.59
N CYS A 57 -1.15 13.08 0.29
CA CYS A 57 -0.51 14.19 -0.43
C CYS A 57 -0.92 15.56 0.13
N LYS A 58 -2.18 15.74 0.54
CA LYS A 58 -2.65 16.98 1.19
C LYS A 58 -1.98 17.19 2.55
N ILE A 59 -1.92 16.13 3.38
CA ILE A 59 -1.25 16.15 4.69
C ILE A 59 0.22 16.52 4.52
N GLU A 60 0.95 15.78 3.69
CA GLU A 60 2.37 16.03 3.38
C GLU A 60 2.64 17.47 2.96
N ASN A 61 1.84 18.00 2.03
CA ASN A 61 2.01 19.37 1.57
C ASN A 61 1.73 20.41 2.65
N ALA A 62 0.78 20.16 3.55
CA ALA A 62 0.48 21.08 4.65
C ALA A 62 1.57 21.02 5.74
N LEU A 63 2.00 19.82 6.12
CA LEU A 63 3.07 19.63 7.10
C LEU A 63 4.37 20.28 6.61
N ARG A 64 4.73 20.09 5.33
CA ARG A 64 5.91 20.73 4.72
C ARG A 64 5.86 22.27 4.79
N ARG A 65 4.68 22.87 4.59
CA ARG A 65 4.51 24.33 4.69
C ARG A 65 4.67 24.85 6.12
N GLU A 66 4.35 24.02 7.10
CA GLU A 66 4.52 24.34 8.53
C GLU A 66 5.85 23.81 9.10
N ASN A 67 6.73 23.27 8.25
CA ASN A 67 8.00 22.66 8.63
C ASN A 67 7.87 21.55 9.69
N VAL A 68 6.79 20.77 9.59
CA VAL A 68 6.49 19.62 10.45
C VAL A 68 6.81 18.33 9.69
N ASP A 69 7.43 17.37 10.36
CA ASP A 69 7.71 16.05 9.80
C ASP A 69 6.45 15.16 9.83
N PHE A 70 6.25 14.35 8.79
CA PHE A 70 5.11 13.43 8.76
C PHE A 70 5.20 12.37 9.86
N GLY A 71 6.38 11.95 10.26
CA GLY A 71 6.59 11.06 11.40
C GLY A 71 6.10 11.65 12.73
N GLU A 72 6.11 12.98 12.89
CA GLU A 72 5.48 13.64 14.04
C GLU A 72 3.96 13.59 13.95
N PHE A 73 3.39 13.88 12.78
CA PHE A 73 1.96 13.71 12.54
C PHE A 73 1.49 12.27 12.77
N ALA A 74 2.26 11.28 12.30
CA ALA A 74 1.98 9.85 12.44
C ALA A 74 1.92 9.38 13.90
N LYS A 75 2.57 10.09 14.83
CA LYS A 75 2.52 9.81 16.27
C LYS A 75 1.25 10.36 16.94
N THR A 76 0.54 11.29 16.30
CA THR A 76 -0.72 11.83 16.82
C THR A 76 -1.86 10.82 16.71
N LYS A 77 -2.91 10.97 17.53
CA LYS A 77 -4.11 10.12 17.46
C LYS A 77 -4.76 10.13 16.06
N THR A 78 -4.80 11.30 15.42
CA THR A 78 -5.34 11.47 14.07
C THR A 78 -4.46 10.79 13.03
N GLY A 79 -3.14 11.00 13.09
CA GLY A 79 -2.20 10.34 12.17
C GLY A 79 -2.21 8.82 12.30
N GLN A 80 -2.25 8.29 13.53
CA GLN A 80 -2.39 6.86 13.77
C GLN A 80 -3.70 6.30 13.21
N SER A 81 -4.80 7.04 13.35
CA SER A 81 -6.11 6.65 12.80
C SER A 81 -6.09 6.67 11.27
N PHE A 82 -5.43 7.66 10.66
CA PHE A 82 -5.23 7.74 9.21
C PHE A 82 -4.39 6.59 8.65
N ILE A 83 -3.28 6.23 9.32
CA ILE A 83 -2.44 5.09 8.94
C ILE A 83 -3.21 3.78 9.14
N ARG A 84 -3.88 3.62 10.28
CA ARG A 84 -4.67 2.41 10.58
C ARG A 84 -5.79 2.20 9.58
N ALA A 85 -6.39 3.28 9.07
CA ALA A 85 -7.46 3.20 8.09
C ALA A 85 -7.04 2.34 6.88
N ILE A 86 -5.86 2.58 6.30
CA ILE A 86 -5.37 1.78 5.17
C ILE A 86 -4.73 0.45 5.60
N ALA A 87 -4.01 0.42 6.71
CA ALA A 87 -3.34 -0.80 7.18
C ALA A 87 -4.34 -1.91 7.50
N SER A 88 -5.49 -1.57 8.13
CA SER A 88 -6.51 -2.55 8.52
C SER A 88 -7.24 -3.20 7.33
N ARG A 89 -7.01 -2.73 6.10
CA ARG A 89 -7.65 -3.22 4.88
C ARG A 89 -6.64 -3.60 3.79
N ALA A 90 -5.35 -3.69 4.13
CA ALA A 90 -4.30 -3.99 3.16
C ALA A 90 -4.59 -5.29 2.37
N TYR A 91 -5.14 -6.31 3.04
CA TYR A 91 -5.62 -7.56 2.43
C TYR A 91 -6.66 -7.42 1.30
N SER A 92 -7.36 -6.27 1.22
CA SER A 92 -8.38 -6.01 0.20
C SER A 92 -7.83 -5.29 -1.03
N LEU A 93 -6.58 -4.82 -0.97
CA LEU A 93 -5.93 -4.11 -2.05
C LEU A 93 -5.36 -5.10 -3.07
N ASN A 94 -5.41 -4.74 -4.35
CA ASN A 94 -4.68 -5.48 -5.36
C ASN A 94 -3.21 -5.02 -5.44
N ALA A 95 -2.38 -5.75 -6.17
CA ALA A 95 -0.95 -5.46 -6.28
C ALA A 95 -0.65 -4.03 -6.81
N ASN A 96 -1.44 -3.52 -7.77
CA ASN A 96 -1.26 -2.17 -8.31
C ASN A 96 -1.66 -1.10 -7.28
N ASP A 97 -2.74 -1.31 -6.54
CA ASP A 97 -3.16 -0.39 -5.47
C ASP A 97 -2.07 -0.27 -4.40
N ILE A 98 -1.50 -1.39 -3.98
CA ILE A 98 -0.39 -1.44 -3.00
C ILE A 98 0.84 -0.73 -3.57
N TYR A 99 1.18 -1.01 -4.83
CA TYR A 99 2.28 -0.36 -5.54
C TYR A 99 2.12 1.17 -5.56
N GLU A 100 0.95 1.68 -5.91
CA GLU A 100 0.69 3.13 -5.96
C GLU A 100 0.83 3.80 -4.58
N ILE A 101 0.38 3.14 -3.51
CA ILE A 101 0.54 3.66 -2.14
C ILE A 101 2.03 3.73 -1.77
N LEU A 102 2.78 2.64 -1.98
CA LEU A 102 4.22 2.57 -1.68
C LEU A 102 5.00 3.60 -2.50
N LEU A 103 4.67 3.75 -3.79
CA LEU A 103 5.30 4.74 -4.66
C LEU A 103 5.03 6.16 -4.17
N THR A 104 3.80 6.46 -3.79
CA THR A 104 3.42 7.78 -3.27
C THR A 104 4.21 8.11 -2.01
N MET A 105 4.31 7.18 -1.05
CA MET A 105 5.11 7.36 0.16
C MET A 105 6.58 7.60 -0.16
N SER A 106 7.14 6.84 -1.11
CA SER A 106 8.53 6.97 -1.56
C SER A 106 8.82 8.33 -2.20
N VAL A 107 7.95 8.82 -3.09
CA VAL A 107 8.07 10.13 -3.74
C VAL A 107 8.11 11.27 -2.72
N HIS A 108 7.31 11.15 -1.66
CA HIS A 108 7.30 12.12 -0.57
C HIS A 108 8.42 11.93 0.46
N LYS A 109 9.26 10.89 0.31
CA LYS A 109 10.32 10.48 1.24
C LYS A 109 9.79 10.19 2.65
N THR A 110 8.53 9.78 2.74
CA THR A 110 7.84 9.54 4.00
C THR A 110 8.03 8.10 4.42
N LYS A 111 8.60 7.89 5.61
CA LYS A 111 8.81 6.57 6.18
C LYS A 111 7.79 6.28 7.28
N VAL A 112 6.97 5.26 7.05
CA VAL A 112 6.03 4.71 8.02
C VAL A 112 6.24 3.20 8.06
N ASP A 113 7.29 2.77 8.75
CA ASP A 113 7.79 1.38 8.71
C ASP A 113 6.68 0.34 9.01
N SER A 114 5.75 0.67 9.90
CA SER A 114 4.63 -0.20 10.26
C SER A 114 3.63 -0.38 9.12
N LEU A 115 3.33 0.67 8.37
CA LEU A 115 2.44 0.60 7.21
C LEU A 115 3.13 -0.08 6.03
N GLU A 116 4.37 0.31 5.78
CA GLU A 116 5.18 -0.26 4.70
C GLU A 116 5.34 -1.78 4.87
N SER A 117 5.56 -2.26 6.09
CA SER A 117 5.66 -3.70 6.35
C SER A 117 4.39 -4.46 6.02
N VAL A 118 3.24 -3.96 6.44
CA VAL A 118 1.93 -4.59 6.14
C VAL A 118 1.68 -4.61 4.63
N LEU A 119 1.97 -3.52 3.93
CA LEU A 119 1.77 -3.43 2.48
C LEU A 119 2.70 -4.35 1.70
N VAL A 120 3.98 -4.45 2.10
CA VAL A 120 4.95 -5.33 1.44
C VAL A 120 4.57 -6.80 1.63
N GLU A 121 4.16 -7.20 2.84
CA GLU A 121 3.72 -8.57 3.14
C GLU A 121 2.53 -8.99 2.26
N GLU A 122 1.52 -8.12 2.12
CA GLU A 122 0.37 -8.37 1.22
C GLU A 122 0.79 -8.41 -0.26
N LEU A 123 1.81 -7.63 -0.64
CA LEU A 123 2.31 -7.60 -2.01
C LEU A 123 3.08 -8.87 -2.39
N GLU A 124 3.81 -9.50 -1.47
CA GLU A 124 4.59 -10.74 -1.71
C GLU A 124 3.73 -11.89 -2.28
N GLY A 125 2.46 -11.93 -1.86
CA GLY A 125 1.47 -12.89 -2.35
C GLY A 125 1.06 -12.66 -3.81
N SER A 126 1.27 -11.46 -4.36
CA SER A 126 0.70 -11.02 -5.63
C SER A 126 1.69 -10.37 -6.61
N LEU A 127 3.00 -10.49 -6.37
CA LEU A 127 4.08 -9.88 -7.17
C LEU A 127 4.02 -10.15 -8.68
N GLU A 128 3.53 -11.32 -9.09
CA GLU A 128 3.36 -11.70 -10.50
C GLU A 128 2.40 -10.78 -11.28
N HIS A 129 1.56 -10.03 -10.58
CA HIS A 129 0.65 -9.05 -11.16
C HIS A 129 1.32 -7.68 -11.41
N LEU A 130 2.55 -7.48 -10.93
CA LEU A 130 3.33 -6.27 -11.19
C LEU A 130 4.32 -6.46 -12.33
N ARG A 131 4.51 -5.41 -13.12
CA ARG A 131 5.55 -5.37 -14.15
C ARG A 131 6.92 -5.20 -13.50
N THR A 132 7.96 -5.74 -14.13
CA THR A 132 9.34 -5.67 -13.64
C THR A 132 9.80 -4.25 -13.31
N PHE A 133 9.43 -3.25 -14.13
CA PHE A 133 9.79 -1.85 -13.85
C PHE A 133 9.13 -1.29 -12.58
N GLN A 134 7.91 -1.75 -12.24
CA GLN A 134 7.21 -1.31 -11.02
C GLN A 134 7.97 -1.81 -9.79
N LEU A 135 8.42 -3.07 -9.81
CA LEU A 135 9.22 -3.65 -8.74
C LEU A 135 10.56 -2.90 -8.54
N LEU A 136 11.20 -2.49 -9.64
CA LEU A 136 12.46 -1.74 -9.60
C LEU A 136 12.30 -0.27 -9.17
N SER A 137 11.08 0.27 -9.23
CA SER A 137 10.80 1.67 -8.87
C SER A 137 10.56 1.90 -7.37
N LEU A 138 10.54 0.84 -6.55
CA LEU A 138 10.33 0.92 -5.11
C LEU A 138 11.60 0.49 -4.34
N PRO A 139 12.41 1.44 -3.85
CA PRO A 139 13.66 1.14 -3.15
C PRO A 139 13.48 0.26 -1.90
N SER A 140 12.33 0.35 -1.25
CA SER A 140 12.01 -0.45 -0.06
C SER A 140 11.65 -1.89 -0.37
N LEU A 141 11.05 -2.16 -1.54
CA LEU A 141 10.95 -3.53 -2.04
C LEU A 141 12.35 -4.07 -2.27
N ILE A 142 13.21 -3.34 -2.97
CA ILE A 142 14.60 -3.74 -3.27
C ILE A 142 15.40 -4.04 -1.99
N ALA A 143 15.32 -3.18 -0.98
CA ALA A 143 16.02 -3.35 0.29
C ALA A 143 15.49 -4.53 1.14
N ARG A 144 14.23 -4.93 0.93
CA ARG A 144 13.58 -6.08 1.58
C ARG A 144 13.48 -7.31 0.67
N MET A 145 14.08 -7.30 -0.53
CA MET A 145 14.17 -8.46 -1.41
C MET A 145 15.02 -9.53 -0.75
N ASP A 146 14.40 -10.34 0.10
CA ASP A 146 14.96 -11.59 0.53
C ASP A 146 15.10 -12.55 -0.68
N ASP A 147 15.83 -13.65 -0.47
CA ASP A 147 16.00 -14.67 -1.49
C ASP A 147 14.67 -15.26 -2.01
N GLN A 148 13.57 -15.12 -1.26
CA GLN A 148 12.25 -15.60 -1.62
C GLN A 148 11.62 -14.74 -2.73
N PHE A 149 11.77 -13.42 -2.64
CA PHE A 149 11.36 -12.45 -3.68
C PHE A 149 12.13 -12.67 -4.99
N LEU A 150 13.45 -12.82 -4.91
CA LEU A 150 14.32 -13.07 -6.07
C LEU A 150 14.00 -14.42 -6.77
N ARG A 151 13.64 -15.46 -6.01
CA ARG A 151 13.26 -16.77 -6.57
C ARG A 151 11.94 -16.73 -7.32
N LYS A 152 10.95 -15.94 -6.87
CA LYS A 152 9.69 -15.75 -7.61
C LYS A 152 9.91 -14.99 -8.92
N LEU A 153 10.73 -13.94 -8.92
CA LEU A 153 11.11 -13.20 -10.14
C LEU A 153 11.82 -14.09 -11.19
N LYS A 154 12.73 -14.96 -10.74
CA LYS A 154 13.46 -15.90 -11.63
C LYS A 154 12.56 -16.94 -12.30
N LYS A 155 11.41 -17.30 -11.70
CA LYS A 155 10.45 -18.24 -12.31
C LYS A 155 9.66 -17.66 -13.48
N VAL A 156 9.61 -16.33 -13.63
CA VAL A 156 8.86 -15.65 -14.70
C VAL A 156 9.69 -15.47 -15.98
N THR A 157 11.00 -15.76 -15.94
CA THR A 157 11.82 -15.79 -17.16
C THR A 157 11.75 -17.20 -17.76
N PRO A 158 11.07 -17.43 -18.90
CA PRO A 158 11.17 -18.73 -19.54
C PRO A 158 12.65 -18.97 -19.92
N PRO A 159 13.17 -20.19 -19.77
CA PRO A 159 14.50 -20.49 -20.26
C PRO A 159 14.51 -20.23 -21.77
N TYR A 160 15.42 -19.37 -22.22
CA TYR A 160 15.76 -19.25 -23.63
C TYR A 160 16.06 -20.65 -24.14
N THR A 161 15.14 -21.21 -24.93
CA THR A 161 15.37 -22.47 -25.61
C THR A 161 16.31 -22.14 -26.74
N HIS A 162 17.60 -22.45 -26.57
CA HIS A 162 18.54 -22.52 -27.67
C HIS A 162 17.97 -23.52 -28.69
N MET A 163 17.36 -23.02 -29.77
CA MET A 163 17.19 -23.83 -30.98
C MET A 163 18.58 -24.03 -31.56
N GLN A 164 19.27 -25.09 -31.13
CA GLN A 164 20.32 -25.69 -31.93
C GLN A 164 19.65 -26.28 -33.16
N THR A 165 19.62 -25.49 -34.24
CA THR A 165 19.59 -26.04 -35.58
C THR A 165 21.00 -26.56 -35.83
N ALA A 166 21.17 -27.88 -35.74
CA ALA A 166 22.36 -28.57 -36.21
C ALA A 166 21.92 -29.61 -37.24
N ASP A 167 21.95 -29.11 -38.47
CA ASP A 167 22.17 -29.75 -39.76
C ASP A 167 22.12 -31.28 -39.88
N LYS A 168 21.25 -31.69 -40.83
CA LYS A 168 21.34 -32.93 -41.56
C LYS A 168 22.60 -32.92 -42.44
N HIS A 169 23.49 -33.88 -42.25
CA HIS A 169 24.35 -34.44 -43.31
C HIS A 169 24.58 -35.92 -42.96
N THR A 170 23.86 -36.83 -43.61
CA THR A 170 24.29 -37.65 -44.78
C THR A 170 25.52 -38.48 -44.49
#